data_AF-X1TRP0-F1
#
_entry.id   AF-X1TRP0-F1
#
_cell.length_a   1.000
_cell.length_b   1.000
_cell.length_c   1.000
_cell.angle_alpha   90.00
_cell.angle_beta   90.00
_cell.angle_gamma   90.00
#
_symmetry.space_group_name_H-M   'P 1'
#
loop_
_entity.id
_entity.type
_entity.pdbx_description
1 polymer ?
#
loop_
_entity_poly.entity_id
_entity_poly.type
_entity_poly.pdbx_seq_one_letter_code
_entity_poly.pdbx_strand_id
1 'polypeptide(L)'
;GALTPGASQLGVSLYLWEATCVAGKFFYGTSKSALINSEDAVIATQEATATIAGLTPGVKYFVQFRPDPADPSEGARSGIYYGRPTA
;
A
#
# COMPACT_ATOMS: atom_id res chain seq x y z
N GLY A 1 2.37 -7.45 6.97
CA GLY A 1 1.45 -6.56 6.26
C GLY A 1 0.12 -7.23 6.08
N ALA A 2 -0.98 -6.52 6.29
CA ALA A 2 -2.35 -6.98 6.14
C ALA A 2 -3.09 -6.09 5.15
N LEU A 3 -3.94 -6.71 4.31
CA LEU A 3 -4.95 -6.00 3.54
C LEU A 3 -6.33 -6.46 4.02
N THR A 4 -7.15 -5.49 4.41
CA THR A 4 -8.50 -5.71 4.93
C THR A 4 -9.51 -5.27 3.88
N PRO A 5 -10.25 -6.21 3.25
CA PRO A 5 -11.34 -5.88 2.35
C PRO A 5 -12.44 -5.06 3.00
N GLY A 6 -12.90 -4.03 2.29
CA GLY A 6 -14.15 -3.32 2.59
C GLY A 6 -14.92 -3.00 1.31
N ALA A 7 -16.08 -2.38 1.46
CA ALA A 7 -16.96 -2.01 0.35
C ALA A 7 -16.22 -1.07 -0.62
N SER A 8 -15.93 -1.56 -1.82
CA SER A 8 -15.16 -0.85 -2.85
C SER A 8 -13.82 -0.26 -2.36
N GLN A 9 -13.20 -0.87 -1.34
CA GLN A 9 -11.95 -0.40 -0.76
C GLN A 9 -11.07 -1.52 -0.20
N LEU A 10 -9.80 -1.21 0.00
CA LEU A 10 -8.84 -2.02 0.75
C LEU A 10 -8.16 -1.16 1.81
N GLY A 11 -8.30 -1.54 3.08
CA GLY A 11 -7.43 -1.04 4.14
C GLY A 11 -6.07 -1.75 4.06
N VAL A 12 -4.98 -1.01 4.18
CA VAL A 12 -3.61 -1.55 4.13
C VAL A 12 -2.87 -1.14 5.40
N SER A 13 -2.21 -2.10 6.04
CA SER A 13 -1.27 -1.84 7.15
C SER A 13 -0.03 -2.70 6.94
N LEU A 14 1.14 -2.06 6.89
CA LEU A 14 2.43 -2.71 6.78
C LEU A 14 3.33 -2.28 7.93
N TYR A 15 3.91 -3.27 8.61
CA TYR A 15 5.04 -3.03 9.50
C TYR A 15 6.27 -2.63 8.66
N LEU A 16 6.94 -1.57 9.08
CA LEU A 16 8.19 -1.09 8.50
C LEU A 16 9.33 -1.52 9.42
N TRP A 17 10.31 -2.26 8.87
CA TRP A 17 11.50 -2.65 9.62
C TRP A 17 12.36 -1.44 10.00
N GLU A 18 12.46 -0.48 9.09
CA GLU A 18 13.16 0.79 9.32
C GLU A 18 12.24 1.78 10.05
N ALA A 19 12.68 2.25 11.20
CA ALA A 19 11.97 3.27 11.99
C ALA A 19 12.20 4.71 11.47
N THR A 20 13.05 4.87 10.45
CA THR A 20 13.47 6.17 9.90
C THR A 20 12.61 6.62 8.73
N CYS A 21 11.74 5.76 8.20
CA CYS A 21 10.82 6.13 7.14
C CYS A 21 9.80 7.16 7.66
N VAL A 22 9.62 8.25 6.92
CA VAL A 22 8.72 9.35 7.28
C VAL A 22 7.68 9.64 6.21
N ALA A 23 7.93 9.23 4.96
CA ALA A 23 7.00 9.40 3.85
C ALA A 23 7.06 8.23 2.84
N GLY A 24 5.92 7.95 2.23
CA GLY A 24 5.83 6.97 1.16
C GLY A 24 4.40 6.77 0.67
N LYS A 25 4.27 5.97 -0.38
CA LYS A 25 2.98 5.71 -1.05
C LYS A 25 2.75 4.22 -1.24
N PHE A 26 1.49 3.83 -1.21
CA PHE A 26 1.04 2.52 -1.65
C PHE A 26 0.72 2.56 -3.13
N PHE A 27 1.59 1.94 -3.94
CA PHE A 27 1.36 1.76 -5.37
C PHE A 27 0.50 0.53 -5.60
N TYR A 28 -0.52 0.65 -6.44
CA TYR A 28 -1.49 -0.43 -6.65
C TYR A 28 -1.98 -0.55 -8.10
N GLY A 29 -2.50 -1.74 -8.43
CA GLY A 29 -3.04 -2.06 -9.75
C GLY A 29 -3.56 -3.49 -9.83
N THR A 30 -4.19 -3.87 -10.95
CA THR A 30 -4.75 -5.21 -11.15
C THR A 30 -3.73 -6.22 -11.70
N SER A 31 -2.49 -5.78 -11.97
CA SER A 31 -1.35 -6.62 -12.34
C SER A 31 -0.14 -6.32 -11.46
N LYS A 32 0.59 -7.38 -11.08
CA LYS A 32 1.83 -7.26 -10.28
C LYS A 32 2.93 -6.46 -10.98
N SER A 33 2.91 -6.40 -12.31
CA SER A 33 3.89 -5.65 -13.11
C SER A 33 3.45 -4.22 -13.44
N ALA A 34 2.18 -3.86 -13.16
CA ALA A 34 1.60 -2.57 -13.51
C ALA A 34 0.85 -1.98 -12.31
N LEU A 35 1.61 -1.47 -11.34
CA LEU A 35 1.10 -0.72 -10.19
C LEU A 35 1.08 0.77 -10.55
N ILE A 36 0.08 1.17 -11.34
CA ILE A 36 0.01 2.47 -12.00
C ILE A 36 -0.65 3.56 -11.13
N ASN A 37 -1.42 3.17 -10.12
CA ASN A 37 -2.07 4.09 -9.20
C ASN A 37 -1.27 4.16 -7.90
N SER A 38 -1.48 5.22 -7.13
CA SER A 38 -0.85 5.41 -5.82
C SER A 38 -1.80 6.06 -4.83
N GLU A 39 -1.69 5.66 -3.58
CA GLU A 39 -2.35 6.30 -2.44
C GLU A 39 -1.27 6.72 -1.42
N ASP A 40 -1.43 7.90 -0.82
CA ASP A 40 -0.51 8.35 0.22
C ASP A 40 -0.59 7.47 1.47
N ALA A 41 0.55 7.10 2.02
CA ALA A 41 0.61 6.36 3.27
C ALA A 41 0.68 7.32 4.46
N VAL A 42 -0.09 7.02 5.49
CA VAL A 42 0.14 7.57 6.82
C VAL A 42 1.23 6.74 7.48
N ILE A 43 2.35 7.40 7.77
CA ILE A 43 3.50 6.78 8.43
C ILE A 43 3.45 7.08 9.93
N ALA A 44 3.40 6.02 10.72
CA ALA A 44 3.64 6.03 12.16
C ALA A 44 4.95 5.29 12.46
N THR A 45 5.36 5.26 13.73
CA THR A 45 6.57 4.54 14.14
C THR A 45 6.50 3.07 13.71
N GLN A 46 7.31 2.71 12.72
CA GLN A 46 7.40 1.36 12.15
C GLN A 46 6.09 0.84 11.53
N GLU A 47 5.19 1.72 11.10
CA GLU A 47 3.95 1.31 10.44
C GLU A 47 3.57 2.27 9.32
N ALA A 48 3.23 1.72 8.16
CA ALA A 48 2.59 2.45 7.06
C ALA A 48 1.16 1.97 6.91
N THR A 49 0.21 2.89 6.87
CA THR A 49 -1.22 2.59 6.71
C THR A 49 -1.88 3.45 5.63
N ALA A 50 -2.91 2.92 4.98
CA ALA A 50 -3.76 3.69 4.06
C ALA A 50 -5.10 2.99 3.84
N THR A 51 -6.10 3.74 3.34
CA THR A 51 -7.34 3.19 2.78
C THR A 51 -7.38 3.51 1.29
N ILE A 52 -7.26 2.48 0.46
CA ILE A 52 -7.36 2.62 -0.99
C ILE A 52 -8.85 2.46 -1.36
N ALA A 53 -9.51 3.56 -1.72
CA ALA A 53 -10.94 3.61 -2.04
C ALA A 53 -11.21 3.58 -3.56
N GLY A 54 -12.50 3.50 -3.94
CA GLY A 54 -12.93 3.56 -5.35
C GLY A 54 -12.54 2.33 -6.18
N LEU A 55 -12.27 1.21 -5.52
CA LEU A 55 -11.87 -0.03 -6.16
C LEU A 55 -13.08 -0.85 -6.60
N THR A 56 -12.95 -1.60 -7.69
CA THR A 56 -14.03 -2.46 -8.17
C THR A 56 -14.19 -3.69 -7.26
N PRO A 57 -15.39 -3.95 -6.70
CA PRO A 57 -15.66 -5.14 -5.91
C PRO A 57 -15.30 -6.45 -6.62
N GLY A 58 -14.74 -7.41 -5.88
CA GLY A 58 -14.35 -8.73 -6.39
C GLY A 58 -13.09 -8.76 -7.28
N VAL A 59 -12.62 -7.60 -7.75
CA VAL A 59 -11.38 -7.51 -8.55
C VAL A 59 -10.16 -7.63 -7.64
N LYS A 60 -9.17 -8.39 -8.10
CA LYS A 60 -7.90 -8.56 -7.39
C LYS A 60 -7.00 -7.34 -7.65
N TYR A 61 -6.61 -6.67 -6.57
CA TYR A 61 -5.62 -5.59 -6.61
C TYR A 61 -4.34 -6.03 -5.92
N PHE A 62 -3.21 -5.70 -6.53
CA PHE A 62 -1.87 -5.83 -5.98
C PHE A 62 -1.43 -4.50 -5.41
N VAL A 63 -0.70 -4.52 -4.29
CA VAL A 63 -0.26 -3.33 -3.58
C VAL A 63 1.20 -3.49 -3.16
N GLN A 64 2.00 -2.44 -3.30
CA GLN A 64 3.38 -2.34 -2.83
C GLN A 64 3.60 -0.97 -2.18
N PHE A 65 4.15 -0.96 -0.98
CA PHE A 65 4.64 0.27 -0.37
C PHE A 65 6.02 0.64 -0.92
N ARG A 66 6.18 1.93 -1.22
CA ARG A 66 7.45 2.51 -1.64
C ARG A 66 7.66 3.81 -0.87
N PRO A 67 8.75 3.95 -0.12
CA PRO A 67 9.17 5.23 0.43
C PRO A 67 9.33 6.28 -0.68
N ASP A 68 9.03 7.53 -0.35
CA ASP A 68 9.14 8.64 -1.30
C ASP A 68 10.60 8.96 -1.63
N PRO A 69 10.88 9.61 -2.76
CA PRO A 69 12.22 10.10 -3.07
C PRO A 69 12.76 11.01 -1.96
N ALA A 70 14.05 10.89 -1.65
CA ALA A 70 14.75 11.57 -0.55
C ALA A 70 14.32 11.19 0.88
N ASP A 71 13.43 10.22 1.07
CA ASP A 71 13.18 9.60 2.37
C ASP A 71 14.44 8.81 2.83
N PRO A 72 14.78 8.76 4.13
CA PRO A 72 15.90 7.97 4.62
C PRO A 72 15.83 6.48 4.25
N SER A 73 14.62 5.97 4.02
CA SER A 73 14.35 4.60 3.57
C SER A 73 14.11 4.51 2.06
N GLU A 74 14.48 5.52 1.26
CA GLU A 74 14.33 5.48 -0.20
C GLU A 74 14.90 4.18 -0.78
N GLY A 75 14.10 3.52 -1.63
CA GLY A 75 14.46 2.22 -2.23
C GLY A 75 14.09 0.99 -1.40
N ALA A 76 13.76 1.13 -0.11
CA ALA A 76 13.27 0.04 0.74
C ALA A 76 11.81 -0.32 0.43
N ARG A 77 11.60 -0.98 -0.71
CA ARG A 77 10.26 -1.38 -1.18
C ARG A 77 9.77 -2.60 -0.43
N SER A 78 8.48 -2.63 -0.10
CA SER A 78 7.86 -3.82 0.46
C SER A 78 7.76 -4.95 -0.56
N GLY A 79 7.43 -6.15 -0.08
CA GLY A 79 6.85 -7.19 -0.92
C GLY A 79 5.54 -6.72 -1.58
N ILE A 80 5.10 -7.45 -2.61
CA ILE A 80 3.80 -7.19 -3.26
C ILE A 80 2.73 -8.03 -2.56
N TYR A 81 1.76 -7.35 -1.99
CA TYR A 81 0.59 -7.94 -1.37
C TYR A 81 -0.62 -7.89 -2.31
N TYR A 82 -1.72 -8.54 -1.95
CA TYR A 82 -2.96 -8.45 -2.73
C TYR A 82 -4.21 -8.57 -1.87
N GLY A 83 -5.30 -7.99 -2.36
CA GLY A 83 -6.63 -8.07 -1.76
C GLY A 83 -7.73 -8.02 -2.82
N ARG A 84 -8.97 -8.28 -2.40
CA ARG A 84 -10.17 -8.13 -3.23
C ARG A 84 -11.19 -7.32 -2.43
N PRO A 85 -11.58 -6.11 -2.87
CA PRO A 85 -12.63 -5.34 -2.22
C PRO A 85 -13.95 -6.12 -2.21
N THR A 86 -14.80 -5.83 -1.23
CA THR A 86 -16.17 -6.36 -1.20
C THR A 86 -17.13 -5.41 -1.88
N ALA A 87 -18.34 -5.90 -2.16
CA ALA A 87 -19.45 -5.02 -2.50
C ALA A 87 -19.83 -4.15 -1.30
#